data_AF-X1LJX0-F1
#
_entry.id   AF-X1LJX0-F1
#
_cell.length_a   1.000
_cell.length_b   1.000
_cell.length_c   1.000
_cell.angle_alpha   90.00
_cell.angle_beta   90.00
_cell.angle_gamma   90.00
#
_symmetry.space_group_name_H-M   'P 1'
#
loop_
_entity.id
_entity.type
_entity.pdbx_description
1 polymer ?
#
loop_
_entity_poly.entity_id
_entity_poly.type
_entity_poly.pdbx_seq_one_letter_code
_entity_poly.pdbx_strand_id
1 'polypeptide(L)'
;MYTIIGYNYRMTAIQATIGLVQLRKLDGFNAQRRKNADYLTKNIEGIKGIEPPYVRDDVKHVYWAYGARVIEEDLGISRDTFAKALLAEGIRAEGYCPIP
;
A
#
# COMPACT_ATOMS: atom_id res chain seq x y z
N MET A 1 11.58 8.01 -43.64
CA MET A 1 10.90 9.15 -43.01
C MET A 1 10.10 8.58 -41.84
N TYR A 2 10.50 8.88 -40.60
CA TYR A 2 9.81 8.37 -39.41
C TYR A 2 8.70 9.37 -39.06
N THR A 3 7.46 9.02 -39.41
CA THR A 3 6.27 9.90 -39.29
C THR A 3 5.45 9.49 -38.08
N ILE A 4 6.03 9.58 -36.88
CA ILE A 4 5.30 9.30 -35.63
C ILE A 4 5.03 10.60 -34.87
N ILE A 5 3.80 10.72 -34.38
CA ILE A 5 3.33 11.86 -33.58
C ILE A 5 3.98 11.78 -32.20
N GLY A 6 4.63 12.87 -31.78
CA GLY A 6 5.16 13.04 -30.43
C GLY A 6 4.18 13.82 -29.54
N TYR A 7 4.03 13.40 -28.29
CA TYR A 7 3.23 14.09 -27.28
C TYR A 7 4.14 14.85 -26.29
N ASN A 8 3.60 15.92 -25.70
CA ASN A 8 4.32 16.68 -24.68
C ASN A 8 4.09 16.10 -23.28
N TYR A 9 4.99 15.22 -22.82
CA TYR A 9 5.01 14.67 -21.46
C TYR A 9 6.00 15.39 -20.52
N ARG A 10 6.42 16.63 -20.85
CA ARG A 10 7.36 17.37 -20.01
C ARG A 10 6.72 17.75 -18.68
N MET A 11 7.39 17.41 -17.59
CA MET A 11 7.05 17.88 -16.25
C MET A 11 7.32 19.39 -16.14
N THR A 12 6.43 20.12 -15.46
CA THR A 12 6.62 21.56 -15.22
C THR A 12 7.74 21.81 -14.22
N ALA A 13 8.38 22.99 -14.30
CA ALA A 13 9.44 23.37 -13.36
C ALA A 13 8.94 23.40 -11.89
N ILE A 14 7.67 23.75 -11.68
CA ILE A 14 7.05 23.77 -10.34
C ILE A 14 6.95 22.34 -9.78
N GLN A 15 6.42 21.40 -10.57
CA GLN A 15 6.34 19.98 -10.17
C GLN A 15 7.72 19.40 -9.89
N ALA A 16 8.72 19.70 -10.73
CA ALA A 16 10.09 19.24 -10.53
C ALA A 16 10.70 19.79 -9.22
N THR A 17 10.47 21.08 -8.93
CA THR A 17 10.97 21.73 -7.71
C THR A 17 10.35 21.10 -6.45
N ILE A 18 9.03 20.87 -6.45
CA ILE A 18 8.34 20.19 -5.35
C ILE A 18 8.88 18.76 -5.21
N GLY A 19 9.03 18.04 -6.31
CA GLY A 19 9.56 16.68 -6.35
C GLY A 19 10.95 16.58 -5.72
N LEU A 20 11.86 17.50 -6.06
CA LEU A 20 13.21 17.56 -5.49
C LEU A 20 13.20 17.71 -3.96
N VAL A 21 12.32 18.55 -3.42
CA VAL A 21 12.19 18.74 -1.96
C VAL A 21 11.56 17.50 -1.30
N GLN A 22 10.58 16.85 -1.94
CA GLN A 22 9.97 15.63 -1.44
C GLN A 22 10.93 14.44 -1.46
N LEU A 23 11.75 14.31 -2.50
CA LEU A 23 12.74 13.23 -2.62
C LEU A 23 13.76 13.24 -1.47
N ARG A 24 14.14 14.43 -0.96
CA ARG A 24 15.02 14.54 0.22
C ARG A 24 14.40 13.94 1.49
N LYS A 25 13.07 13.84 1.58
CA LYS A 25 12.33 13.30 2.73
C LYS A 25 11.93 11.82 2.54
N LEU A 26 12.17 11.27 1.34
CA LEU A 26 11.65 9.95 0.94
C LEU A 26 12.09 8.84 1.88
N ASP A 27 13.38 8.80 2.25
CA ASP A 27 13.91 7.76 3.12
C ASP A 27 13.28 7.80 4.52
N GLY A 28 13.07 9.01 5.07
CA GLY A 28 12.40 9.20 6.35
C GLY A 28 10.93 8.77 6.31
N PHE A 29 10.20 9.14 5.26
CA PHE A 29 8.82 8.69 5.08
C PHE A 29 8.71 7.17 4.92
N ASN A 30 9.60 6.57 4.14
CA ASN A 30 9.61 5.12 3.94
C ASN A 30 10.00 4.38 5.24
N ALA A 31 10.93 4.91 6.03
CA ALA A 31 11.29 4.35 7.32
C ALA A 31 10.10 4.39 8.31
N GLN A 32 9.37 5.51 8.37
CA GLN A 32 8.19 5.62 9.22
C GLN A 32 7.08 4.65 8.80
N ARG A 33 6.85 4.50 7.49
CA ARG A 33 5.87 3.53 6.96
C ARG A 33 6.26 2.09 7.31
N ARG A 34 7.52 1.72 7.13
CA ARG A 34 8.03 0.40 7.54
C ARG A 34 7.83 0.15 9.02
N LYS A 35 8.18 1.11 9.89
CA LYS A 35 7.96 1.00 11.34
C LYS A 35 6.49 0.75 11.68
N ASN A 36 5.57 1.46 11.04
CA ASN A 36 4.13 1.27 11.24
C ASN A 36 3.65 -0.08 10.71
N ALA A 37 4.14 -0.51 9.54
CA ALA A 37 3.84 -1.80 8.96
C ALA A 37 4.33 -2.94 9.86
N ASP A 38 5.57 -2.88 10.37
CA ASP A 38 6.12 -3.87 11.30
C ASP A 38 5.30 -3.96 12.58
N TYR A 39 4.87 -2.80 13.12
CA TYR A 39 3.97 -2.76 14.28
C TYR A 39 2.66 -3.48 13.96
N LEU A 40 2.02 -3.15 12.83
CA LEU A 40 0.75 -3.77 12.47
C LEU A 40 0.91 -5.27 12.21
N THR A 41 1.91 -5.68 11.44
CA THR A 41 2.25 -7.09 11.16
C THR A 41 2.37 -7.88 12.44
N LYS A 42 3.17 -7.42 13.40
CA LYS A 42 3.36 -8.11 14.69
C LYS A 42 2.08 -8.28 15.51
N ASN A 43 1.12 -7.37 15.37
CA ASN A 43 -0.12 -7.39 16.16
C ASN A 43 -1.26 -8.14 15.45
N ILE A 44 -1.20 -8.32 14.14
CA ILE A 44 -2.20 -9.09 13.38
C ILE A 44 -1.73 -10.50 13.04
N GLU A 45 -0.43 -10.76 13.13
CA GLU A 45 0.16 -12.08 12.92
C GLU A 45 -0.46 -13.07 13.92
N GLY A 46 -0.98 -14.18 13.40
CA GLY A 46 -1.68 -15.19 14.20
C GLY A 46 -3.19 -14.98 14.35
N ILE A 47 -3.76 -13.87 13.87
CA ILE A 47 -5.22 -13.74 13.77
C ILE A 47 -5.72 -14.71 12.70
N LYS A 48 -6.59 -15.64 13.09
CA LYS A 48 -7.18 -16.61 12.16
C LYS A 48 -7.90 -15.89 11.02
N GLY A 49 -7.59 -16.29 9.78
CA GLY A 49 -8.21 -15.74 8.58
C GLY A 49 -7.62 -14.41 8.10
N ILE A 50 -6.57 -13.89 8.76
CA ILE A 50 -5.87 -12.68 8.35
C ILE A 50 -4.39 -12.99 8.17
N GLU A 51 -3.85 -12.68 7.01
CA GLU A 51 -2.43 -12.85 6.72
C GLU A 51 -1.76 -11.50 6.40
N PRO A 52 -0.69 -11.12 7.13
CA PRO A 52 0.05 -9.91 6.83
C PRO A 52 0.80 -10.01 5.48
N PRO A 53 1.16 -8.88 4.86
CA PRO A 53 1.95 -8.88 3.64
C PRO A 53 3.33 -9.51 3.88
N TYR A 54 3.71 -10.45 3.00
CA TYR A 54 5.05 -11.01 3.00
C TYR A 54 6.06 -10.04 2.39
N VAL A 55 7.21 -9.87 3.06
CA VAL A 55 8.35 -9.12 2.55
C VAL A 55 9.57 -10.05 2.58
N ARG A 56 10.24 -10.18 1.44
CA ARG A 56 11.49 -10.94 1.35
C ARG A 56 12.62 -10.25 2.10
N ASP A 57 13.52 -11.03 2.69
CA ASP A 57 14.65 -10.54 3.49
C ASP A 57 15.61 -9.61 2.72
N ASP A 58 15.69 -9.75 1.39
CA ASP A 58 16.58 -8.99 0.51
C ASP A 58 15.93 -7.70 -0.06
N VAL A 59 14.72 -7.34 0.38
CA VAL A 59 13.94 -6.24 -0.20
C VAL A 59 13.51 -5.23 0.86
N LYS A 60 13.53 -3.94 0.50
CA LYS A 60 12.92 -2.86 1.29
C LYS A 60 11.56 -2.49 0.69
N HIS A 61 10.48 -2.96 1.33
CA HIS A 61 9.14 -2.55 0.95
C HIS A 61 8.89 -1.07 1.30
N VAL A 62 8.19 -0.34 0.42
CA VAL A 62 7.90 1.10 0.58
C VAL A 62 6.56 1.37 1.27
N TYR A 63 5.69 0.36 1.33
CA TYR A 63 4.36 0.39 1.96
C TYR A 63 3.52 1.60 1.56
N TRP A 64 3.40 1.84 0.24
CA TRP A 64 2.42 2.82 -0.26
C TRP A 64 1.00 2.49 0.24
N ALA A 65 0.69 1.20 0.32
CA ALA A 65 -0.42 0.64 1.10
C ALA A 65 0.07 -0.56 1.93
N TYR A 66 -0.62 -0.85 3.03
CA TYR A 66 -0.45 -2.08 3.79
C TYR A 66 -1.56 -3.06 3.39
N GLY A 67 -1.23 -4.06 2.59
CA GLY A 67 -2.18 -5.04 2.08
C GLY A 67 -2.12 -6.35 2.87
N ALA A 68 -3.05 -6.56 3.79
CA ALA A 68 -3.27 -7.86 4.40
C ALA A 68 -4.25 -8.69 3.55
N ARG A 69 -4.03 -10.00 3.48
CA ARG A 69 -4.92 -10.93 2.81
C ARG A 69 -5.98 -11.43 3.82
N VAL A 70 -7.22 -11.46 3.37
CA VAL A 70 -8.34 -12.04 4.13
C VAL A 70 -8.63 -13.42 3.53
N ILE A 71 -8.54 -14.46 4.37
CA ILE A 71 -8.89 -15.84 4.01
C ILE A 71 -10.31 -16.08 4.50
N GLU A 72 -11.26 -15.98 3.58
CA GLU A 72 -12.70 -15.98 3.91
C GLU A 72 -13.14 -17.30 4.53
N GLU A 73 -12.55 -18.42 4.12
CA GLU A 73 -12.84 -19.75 4.64
C GLU A 73 -12.50 -19.88 6.12
N ASP A 74 -11.39 -19.25 6.53
CA ASP A 74 -10.91 -19.28 7.92
C ASP A 74 -11.59 -18.23 8.80
N LEU A 75 -11.88 -17.06 8.21
CA LEU A 75 -12.53 -15.94 8.89
C LEU A 75 -14.05 -16.15 9.05
N GLY A 76 -14.66 -16.93 8.15
CA GLY A 76 -16.10 -17.25 8.15
C GLY A 76 -17.01 -16.14 7.61
N ILE A 77 -16.43 -15.03 7.13
CA ILE A 77 -17.13 -13.90 6.52
C ILE A 77 -16.38 -13.44 5.27
N SER A 78 -17.09 -12.80 4.35
CA SER A 78 -16.45 -12.23 3.16
C SER A 78 -15.54 -11.05 3.51
N ARG A 79 -14.53 -10.83 2.68
CA ARG A 79 -13.59 -9.72 2.79
C ARG A 79 -14.29 -8.36 2.79
N ASP A 80 -15.36 -8.23 2.01
CA ASP A 80 -16.13 -6.98 1.94
C ASP A 80 -16.92 -6.71 3.25
N THR A 81 -17.42 -7.77 3.89
CA THR A 81 -18.06 -7.65 5.21
C THR A 81 -17.03 -7.24 6.26
N PHE A 82 -15.85 -7.85 6.23
CA PHE A 82 -14.74 -7.47 7.11
C PHE A 82 -14.30 -6.01 6.91
N ALA A 83 -14.16 -5.57 5.66
CA ALA A 83 -13.83 -4.19 5.32
C ALA A 83 -14.89 -3.18 5.82
N LYS A 84 -16.19 -3.52 5.69
CA LYS A 84 -17.29 -2.71 6.24
C LYS A 84 -17.24 -2.64 7.77
N ALA A 85 -16.92 -3.74 8.45
CA ALA A 85 -16.77 -3.77 9.90
C ALA A 85 -15.61 -2.87 10.35
N LEU A 86 -14.45 -2.95 9.70
CA LEU A 86 -13.32 -2.05 9.97
C LEU A 86 -13.70 -0.58 9.75
N LEU A 87 -14.44 -0.28 8.68
CA LEU A 87 -14.91 1.07 8.40
C LEU A 87 -15.86 1.59 9.50
N ALA A 88 -16.73 0.74 10.03
CA ALA A 88 -17.61 1.08 11.15
C ALA A 88 -16.82 1.42 12.44
N GLU A 89 -15.67 0.79 12.64
CA GLU A 89 -14.70 1.10 13.71
C GLU A 89 -13.79 2.31 13.37
N GLY A 90 -14.02 2.99 12.25
CA GLY A 90 -13.27 4.16 11.82
C GLY A 90 -11.97 3.85 11.05
N ILE A 91 -11.72 2.58 10.73
CA ILE A 91 -10.55 2.15 9.97
C ILE A 91 -10.95 1.95 8.51
N ARG A 92 -10.54 2.87 7.64
CA ARG A 92 -10.78 2.74 6.20
C ARG A 92 -9.86 1.65 5.62
N ALA A 93 -10.44 0.48 5.37
CA ALA A 93 -9.81 -0.62 4.64
C ALA A 93 -10.51 -0.80 3.29
N GLU A 94 -9.80 -0.52 2.21
CA GLU A 94 -10.32 -0.68 0.85
C GLU A 94 -9.56 -1.79 0.12
N GLY A 95 -10.29 -2.59 -0.63
CA GLY A 95 -9.67 -3.61 -1.47
C GLY A 95 -8.83 -2.98 -2.58
N TYR A 96 -7.56 -3.35 -2.66
CA TYR A 96 -6.64 -2.85 -3.69
C TYR A 96 -6.85 -3.54 -5.05
N CYS A 97 -7.31 -4.79 -5.06
CA CYS A 97 -7.57 -5.56 -6.28
C CYS A 97 -9.07 -5.90 -6.35
N PRO A 98 -9.83 -5.39 -7.35
CA PRO A 98 -10.98 -6.14 -7.81
C PRO A 98 -10.44 -7.47 -8.35
N ILE A 99 -10.95 -8.58 -7.82
CA ILE A 99 -10.72 -9.88 -8.45
C ILE A 99 -11.44 -9.77 -9.81
N PRO A 100 -10.78 -10.09 -10.95
CA PRO A 100 -11.46 -10.17 -12.25
C PRO A 100 -12.68 -11.08 -12.22
#